data_AF-S3XVB9-F1
#
_entry.id   AF-S3XVB9-F1
#
_cell.length_a   1.000
_cell.length_b   1.000
_cell.length_c   1.000
_cell.angle_alpha   90.00
_cell.angle_beta   90.00
_cell.angle_gamma   90.00
#
_symmetry.space_group_name_H-M   'P 1'
#
loop_
_entity.id
_entity.type
_entity.pdbx_description
1 polymer ?
#
loop_
_entity_poly.entity_id
_entity_poly.type
_entity_poly.pdbx_seq_one_letter_code
_entity_poly.pdbx_strand_id
1 'polypeptide(L)'
;MNETLISKTLQAYGVDLTRIPSDVTITPCWDRAEQHVTGIYVETFCFGEHGELLRDESTNDIVTRNVFHPEPKSTQNEAHD
;
A
#
# COMPACT_ATOMS: atom_id res chain seq x y z
N MET A 1 -12.46 -10.49 -3.20
CA MET A 1 -11.77 -9.49 -4.06
C MET A 1 -10.83 -10.26 -4.97
N ASN A 2 -10.80 -9.98 -6.27
CA ASN A 2 -10.06 -10.80 -7.23
C ASN A 2 -8.56 -10.46 -7.15
N GLU A 3 -7.67 -11.41 -6.88
CA GLU A 3 -6.21 -11.18 -6.75
C GLU A 3 -5.62 -10.44 -7.96
N THR A 4 -6.18 -10.69 -9.16
CA THR A 4 -5.79 -10.03 -10.40
C THR A 4 -6.00 -8.51 -10.37
N LEU A 5 -6.97 -8.00 -9.61
CA LEU A 5 -7.21 -6.56 -9.48
C LEU A 5 -6.15 -5.90 -8.60
N ILE A 6 -5.80 -6.55 -7.48
CA ILE A 6 -4.81 -6.05 -6.52
C ILE A 6 -3.42 -5.99 -7.17
N SER A 7 -2.97 -7.05 -7.84
CA SER A 7 -1.65 -7.06 -8.49
C SER A 7 -1.52 -5.99 -9.58
N LYS A 8 -2.58 -5.73 -10.36
CA LYS A 8 -2.60 -4.65 -11.37
C LYS A 8 -2.54 -3.27 -10.75
N THR A 9 -3.29 -3.05 -9.67
CA THR A 9 -3.23 -1.81 -8.90
C THR A 9 -1.81 -1.59 -8.39
N LEU A 10 -1.20 -2.57 -7.74
CA LEU A 10 0.17 -2.44 -7.21
C LEU A 10 1.21 -2.12 -8.29
N GLN A 11 1.13 -2.78 -9.44
CA GLN A 11 2.02 -2.49 -10.58
C GLN A 11 1.85 -1.07 -11.10
N ALA A 12 0.61 -0.54 -11.15
CA ALA A 12 0.36 0.85 -11.56
C ALA A 12 1.04 1.86 -10.61
N TYR A 13 1.20 1.51 -9.34
CA TYR A 13 1.89 2.31 -8.33
C TYR A 13 3.42 2.12 -8.35
N GLY A 14 3.94 1.37 -9.33
CA GLY A 14 5.37 1.09 -9.47
C GLY A 14 5.90 0.09 -8.44
N VAL A 15 5.03 -0.67 -7.77
CA VAL A 15 5.43 -1.66 -6.77
C VAL A 15 5.95 -2.92 -7.46
N ASP A 16 7.19 -3.31 -7.16
CA ASP A 16 7.75 -4.61 -7.55
C ASP A 16 7.19 -5.71 -6.63
N LEU A 17 6.24 -6.48 -7.17
CA LEU A 17 5.57 -7.57 -6.45
C LEU A 17 6.55 -8.65 -5.94
N THR A 18 7.74 -8.79 -6.53
CA THR A 18 8.75 -9.78 -6.08
C THR A 18 9.50 -9.34 -4.83
N ARG A 19 9.35 -8.07 -4.44
CA ARG A 19 10.07 -7.44 -3.32
C ARG A 19 9.15 -7.04 -2.17
N ILE A 20 7.87 -7.40 -2.23
CA ILE A 20 6.94 -7.12 -1.14
C ILE A 20 7.27 -8.06 0.02
N PRO A 21 7.67 -7.55 1.20
CA PRO A 21 7.88 -8.37 2.38
C PRO A 21 6.60 -9.10 2.79
N SER A 22 6.71 -10.31 3.33
CA SER A 22 5.55 -11.14 3.72
C SER A 22 4.72 -10.55 4.85
N ASP A 23 5.28 -9.61 5.59
CA ASP A 23 4.69 -8.91 6.73
C ASP A 23 4.00 -7.59 6.34
N VAL A 24 3.84 -7.32 5.04
CA VAL A 24 3.12 -6.16 4.53
C VAL A 24 1.69 -6.56 4.14
N THR A 25 0.72 -5.80 4.64
CA THR A 25 -0.67 -5.86 4.21
C THR A 25 -0.99 -4.66 3.31
N ILE A 26 -1.52 -4.92 2.12
CA ILE A 26 -1.90 -3.86 1.17
C ILE A 26 -3.40 -3.88 0.96
N THR A 27 -4.05 -2.75 1.25
CA THR A 27 -5.50 -2.58 1.11
C THR A 27 -5.82 -1.52 0.06
N PRO A 28 -6.45 -1.87 -1.07
CA PRO A 28 -6.89 -0.89 -2.06
C PRO A 28 -8.08 -0.06 -1.54
N CYS A 29 -8.05 1.24 -1.81
CA CYS A 29 -9.12 2.18 -1.51
C CYS A 29 -10.04 2.30 -2.71
N TRP A 30 -11.19 1.61 -2.66
CA TRP A 30 -12.18 1.67 -3.73
C TRP A 30 -13.16 2.84 -3.52
N ASP A 31 -13.22 3.76 -4.48
CA ASP A 31 -14.27 4.77 -4.52
C ASP A 31 -15.48 4.22 -5.29
N ARG A 32 -16.64 4.15 -4.61
CA ARG A 32 -17.89 3.66 -5.22
C ARG A 32 -18.54 4.66 -6.16
N ALA A 33 -18.37 5.96 -5.93
CA ALA A 33 -18.90 6.99 -6.81
C ALA A 33 -18.08 7.04 -8.11
N GLU A 34 -16.77 6.92 -8.01
CA GLU A 34 -15.85 6.97 -9.15
C GLU A 34 -15.58 5.59 -9.80
N GLN A 35 -16.09 4.50 -9.19
CA GLN A 35 -15.99 3.12 -9.67
C GLN A 35 -14.54 2.66 -9.97
N HIS A 36 -13.56 3.15 -9.21
CA HIS A 36 -12.15 2.75 -9.35
C HIS A 36 -11.37 2.84 -8.03
N VAL A 37 -10.10 2.43 -8.05
CA VAL A 37 -9.20 2.49 -6.90
C VAL A 37 -8.49 3.84 -6.87
N THR A 38 -8.75 4.65 -5.85
CA THR A 38 -8.20 6.02 -5.70
C THR A 38 -6.91 6.07 -4.88
N GLY A 39 -6.52 4.95 -4.27
CA GLY A 39 -5.37 4.86 -3.40
C GLY A 39 -5.08 3.44 -2.94
N ILE A 40 -3.94 3.24 -2.29
CA ILE A 40 -3.64 2.03 -1.50
C ILE A 40 -3.16 2.42 -0.11
N TYR A 41 -3.61 1.69 0.90
CA TYR A 41 -2.97 1.67 2.21
C TYR A 41 -1.95 0.55 2.26
N VAL A 42 -0.75 0.86 2.70
CA VAL A 42 0.31 -0.11 2.98
C VAL A 42 0.53 -0.12 4.49
N GLU A 43 0.24 -1.25 5.11
CA GLU A 43 0.47 -1.50 6.53
C GLU A 43 1.60 -2.51 6.71
N THR A 44 2.52 -2.22 7.61
CA THR A 44 3.65 -3.10 7.97
C THR A 44 3.92 -3.03 9.46
N PHE A 45 4.49 -4.09 10.01
CA PHE A 45 4.98 -4.07 11.38
C PHE A 45 6.23 -3.21 11.51
N CYS A 46 6.36 -2.52 12.64
CA CYS A 46 7.60 -1.86 13.00
C CYS A 46 8.52 -2.85 13.72
N PHE A 47 9.80 -2.85 13.35
CA PHE A 47 10.82 -3.68 13.97
C PHE A 47 11.87 -2.82 14.68
N GLY A 48 12.38 -3.33 15.80
CA GLY A 48 13.50 -2.73 16.52
C GLY A 48 14.84 -2.98 15.82
N GLU A 49 15.92 -2.48 16.42
CA GLU A 49 17.27 -2.60 15.87
C GLU A 49 17.77 -4.06 15.77
N HIS A 50 17.14 -4.98 16.51
CA HIS A 50 17.48 -6.41 16.48
C HIS A 50 16.46 -7.28 15.74
N GLY A 51 15.50 -6.67 15.04
CA GLY A 51 14.51 -7.38 14.21
C GLY A 51 13.31 -7.95 14.97
N GLU A 52 13.15 -7.61 16.25
CA GLU A 52 11.96 -7.90 17.05
C GLU A 52 10.81 -6.94 16.72
N LEU A 53 9.57 -7.43 16.83
CA LEU A 53 8.38 -6.58 16.69
C LEU A 53 8.35 -5.52 17.79
N LEU A 54 8.23 -4.26 17.40
CA LEU A 54 7.98 -3.18 18.35
C LEU A 54 6.57 -3.28 18.92
N ARG A 55 6.48 -3.06 20.22
CA ARG A 55 5.23 -3.02 20.97
C ARG A 55 5.12 -1.69 21.70
N ASP A 56 3.90 -1.17 21.76
CA ASP A 56 3.59 -0.05 22.65
C ASP A 56 3.65 -0.54 24.09
N GLU A 57 4.49 0.08 24.93
CA GLU A 57 4.68 -0.35 26.32
C GLU A 57 3.43 -0.12 27.19
N SER A 58 2.56 0.81 26.82
CA SER A 58 1.39 1.19 27.62
C SER A 58 0.16 0.31 27.34
N THR A 59 0.01 -0.17 26.10
CA THR A 59 -1.11 -1.04 25.70
C THR A 59 -0.70 -2.47 25.40
N ASN A 60 0.60 -2.73 25.26
CA ASN A 60 1.19 -4.00 24.81
C ASN A 60 0.79 -4.41 23.38
N ASP A 61 0.24 -3.48 22.61
CA ASP A 61 -0.15 -3.70 21.22
C ASP A 61 1.04 -3.65 20.27
N ILE A 62 0.95 -4.36 19.15
CA ILE A 62 1.98 -4.33 18.10
C ILE A 62 1.89 -3.01 17.36
N VAL A 63 3.04 -2.34 17.18
CA VAL A 63 3.10 -1.09 16.42
C VAL A 63 3.11 -1.40 14.93
N THR A 64 2.14 -0.85 14.21
CA THR A 64 2.11 -0.86 12.75
C THR A 64 2.41 0.53 12.19
N ARG A 65 3.04 0.58 11.02
CA ARG A 65 3.16 1.80 10.21
C ARG A 65 2.21 1.68 9.04
N ASN A 66 1.33 2.66 8.91
CA ASN A 66 0.39 2.76 7.81
C ASN A 66 0.73 3.97 6.93
N VAL A 67 0.92 3.74 5.63
CA VAL A 67 1.18 4.79 4.66
C VAL A 67 0.11 4.74 3.58
N PHE A 68 -0.55 5.88 3.35
CA PHE A 68 -1.45 6.06 2.22
C PHE A 68 -0.66 6.50 1.00
N HIS A 69 -0.81 5.76 -0.10
CA HIS A 69 -0.34 6.16 -1.41
C HIS A 69 -1.57 6.50 -2.26
N PRO A 70 -1.77 7.77 -2.66
CA PRO A 70 -2.83 8.12 -3.59
C PRO A 70 -2.53 7.53 -4.97
N GLU A 71 -3.58 7.37 -5.79
CA GLU A 71 -3.41 6.97 -7.19
C GLU A 71 -2.37 7.84 -7.90
N PRO A 72 -1.41 7.24 -8.62
CA PRO A 72 -0.46 7.99 -9.41
C PRO A 72 -1.22 8.87 -10.40
N LYS A 73 -0.95 10.17 -10.39
CA LYS A 73 -1.46 11.05 -11.44
C LYS A 73 -0.95 10.54 -12.77
N SER A 74 -1.87 10.09 -13.63
CA SER A 74 -1.53 9.73 -15.00
C SER A 74 -0.81 10.92 -15.62
N THR A 75 0.46 10.77 -15.98
CA THR A 75 1.15 11.74 -16.85
C THR A 75 0.55 11.58 -18.24
N GLN A 76 -0.66 12.11 -18.43
CA GLN A 76 -1.09 12.56 -19.75
C GLN A 76 -0.24 13.77 -20.07
N ASN A 77 0.97 13.53 -20.57
CA ASN A 77 1.61 14.52 -21.43
C ASN A 77 0.67 14.64 -22.63
N GLU A 78 -0.11 15.72 -22.65
CA GLU A 78 -0.73 16.25 -23.84
C GLU A 78 0.40 16.53 -24.84
N ALA A 79 0.77 15.51 -25.62
CA ALA A 79 1.52 15.69 -26.85
C ALA A 79 0.53 16.25 -27.89
N HIS A 80 0.23 17.54 -27.75
CA HIS A 80 -0.26 18.34 -28.85
C HIS A 80 0.97 18.95 -29.53
N ASP A 81 1.41 18.30 -30.61
CA ASP A 81 2.14 18.90 -31.73
C ASP A 81 1.52 18.38 -33.04
#